data_AF-A0A846ETT3-F1
#
_entry.id   AF-A0A846ETT3-F1
#
_cell.length_a   1.000
_cell.length_b   1.000
_cell.length_c   1.000
_cell.angle_alpha   90.00
_cell.angle_beta   90.00
_cell.angle_gamma   90.00
#
_symmetry.space_group_name_H-M   'P 1'
#
loop_
_entity.id
_entity.type
_entity.pdbx_description
1 polymer ?
#
loop_
_entity_poly.entity_id
_entity_poly.type
_entity_poly.pdbx_seq_one_letter_code
_entity_poly.pdbx_strand_id
1 'polypeptide(L)'
;MELLLCLNLSDFFYLFSDNSISETLGDGKQHPIIAVVAVFGSTEEGTVDELVKILDLRNNYRKDNDVDFVVHADCAWGGYFASLIGVDETNVPRAVSDYVMAQYGQLGKTDTITIDPHKTGYLPYPAGALCYRNMTMRTLIAFGAPYINNAPGETDPKLSLGDYGIEGSKPGAAAAGVYLSHAAIPLTPHGYGKLMTLTAYNCKIFHWKLVEMSDQDPDFTVEPTPHWSDSTLSKEEAVKSFLSKLSGKTPQSILNDAMGTDLATLREEGSDLNILTYAFNYKLNPGGPVETNLDKLNAFNEMIYDRISLKADGREIYNYKILVSSTSFYSDTYGEVFFNDYLGRLTETAVTLPDPTSSGGTGDKIVVMRSVIMDPWITEDVDGKPFVEYIVAELFDIVREVVNEVRANPAILGV
;
A
#
# COMPACT_ATOMS: atom_id res chain seq x y z
N MET A 1 31.05 -8.27 0.17
CA MET A 1 30.20 -7.13 -0.18
C MET A 1 28.87 -7.73 -0.54
N GLU A 2 27.89 -7.60 0.35
CA GLU A 2 26.53 -8.08 0.10
C GLU A 2 25.86 -7.04 -0.81
N LEU A 3 25.25 -7.51 -1.89
CA LEU A 3 24.56 -6.65 -2.84
C LEU A 3 23.06 -6.85 -2.66
N LEU A 4 22.34 -5.76 -2.40
CA LEU A 4 20.89 -5.77 -2.45
C LEU A 4 20.45 -5.47 -3.89
N LEU A 5 19.76 -6.42 -4.50
CA LEU A 5 19.13 -6.25 -5.80
C LEU A 5 17.66 -5.90 -5.60
N CYS A 6 17.29 -4.67 -5.93
CA CYS A 6 15.89 -4.23 -6.02
C CYS A 6 15.42 -4.49 -7.44
N LEU A 7 14.41 -5.34 -7.60
CA LEU A 7 13.91 -5.77 -8.89
C LEU A 7 12.40 -5.62 -8.88
N ASN A 8 11.83 -5.17 -10.00
CA ASN A 8 10.39 -5.34 -10.21
C ASN A 8 10.08 -6.85 -10.39
N LEU A 9 8.81 -7.23 -10.23
CA LEU A 9 8.37 -8.63 -10.30
C LEU A 9 8.72 -9.30 -11.64
N SER A 10 8.59 -8.59 -12.76
CA SER A 10 8.95 -9.14 -14.08
C SER A 10 10.44 -9.45 -14.19
N ASP A 11 11.30 -8.55 -13.73
CA ASP A 11 12.75 -8.72 -13.75
C ASP A 11 13.17 -9.81 -12.77
N PHE A 12 12.50 -9.90 -11.62
CA PHE A 12 12.69 -11.01 -10.69
C PHE A 12 12.42 -12.36 -11.37
N PHE A 13 11.27 -12.55 -12.02
CA PHE A 13 11.01 -13.82 -12.70
C PHE A 13 11.94 -14.06 -13.90
N TYR A 14 12.36 -13.01 -14.59
CA TYR A 14 13.32 -13.09 -15.69
C TYR A 14 14.73 -13.52 -15.22
N LEU A 15 15.21 -12.98 -14.09
CA LEU A 15 16.50 -13.39 -13.51
C LEU A 15 16.58 -14.89 -13.24
N PHE A 16 15.45 -15.48 -12.86
CA PHE A 16 15.32 -16.90 -12.59
C PHE A 16 14.79 -17.70 -13.79
N SER A 17 14.63 -17.14 -14.98
CA SER A 17 14.41 -17.95 -16.19
C SER A 17 15.74 -18.32 -16.86
N ASP A 18 16.73 -17.42 -16.83
CA ASP A 18 17.96 -17.55 -17.62
C ASP A 18 19.26 -17.63 -16.79
N ASN A 19 19.18 -17.78 -15.45
CA ASN A 19 20.35 -17.71 -14.55
C ASN A 19 21.20 -16.43 -14.72
N SER A 20 20.56 -15.31 -15.08
CA SER A 20 21.22 -14.10 -15.59
C SER A 20 21.74 -13.15 -14.51
N ILE A 21 21.73 -13.54 -13.22
CA ILE A 21 22.23 -12.70 -12.12
C ILE A 21 23.68 -12.23 -12.37
N SER A 22 24.53 -13.09 -12.95
CA SER A 22 25.90 -12.73 -13.33
C SER A 22 25.97 -11.70 -14.47
N GLU A 23 24.99 -11.73 -15.37
CA GLU A 23 24.88 -10.79 -16.50
C GLU A 23 24.38 -9.42 -16.02
N THR A 24 23.38 -9.40 -15.13
CA THR A 24 22.88 -8.17 -14.49
C THR A 24 23.97 -7.42 -13.74
N LEU A 25 24.89 -8.15 -13.09
CA LEU A 25 26.00 -7.56 -12.35
C LEU A 25 27.22 -7.27 -13.21
N GLY A 26 27.25 -7.75 -14.46
CA GLY A 26 28.33 -7.50 -15.41
C GLY A 26 29.70 -8.00 -14.96
N ASP A 27 29.77 -8.84 -13.91
CA ASP A 27 31.03 -9.28 -13.31
C ASP A 27 31.41 -10.73 -13.66
N GLY A 28 30.50 -11.45 -14.35
CA GLY A 28 30.71 -12.82 -14.81
C GLY A 28 30.82 -13.84 -13.69
N LYS A 29 30.40 -13.51 -12.46
CA LYS A 29 30.47 -14.40 -11.30
C LYS A 29 29.10 -14.94 -10.94
N GLN A 30 29.08 -16.15 -10.36
CA GLN A 30 27.88 -16.67 -9.72
C GLN A 30 27.68 -16.04 -8.35
N HIS A 31 26.45 -15.59 -8.06
CA HIS A 31 26.08 -14.95 -6.80
C HIS A 31 25.00 -15.78 -6.10
N PRO A 32 25.22 -16.23 -4.85
CA PRO A 32 24.19 -16.93 -4.09
C PRO A 32 23.10 -15.95 -3.66
N ILE A 33 21.85 -16.39 -3.77
CA ILE A 33 20.69 -15.63 -3.31
C ILE A 33 20.44 -16.00 -1.84
N ILE A 34 20.74 -15.07 -0.94
CA ILE A 34 20.57 -15.31 0.51
C ILE A 34 19.08 -15.33 0.86
N ALA A 35 18.33 -14.33 0.38
CA ALA A 35 16.92 -14.19 0.65
C ALA A 35 16.19 -13.47 -0.48
N VAL A 36 14.90 -13.76 -0.59
CA VAL A 36 13.92 -13.01 -1.37
C VAL A 36 12.90 -12.43 -0.39
N VAL A 37 12.59 -11.15 -0.54
CA VAL A 37 11.59 -10.45 0.29
C VAL A 37 10.30 -10.30 -0.51
N ALA A 38 9.20 -10.81 0.03
CA ALA A 38 7.85 -10.56 -0.47
C ALA A 38 7.18 -9.53 0.44
N VAL A 39 6.76 -8.39 -0.12
CA VAL A 39 6.14 -7.29 0.62
C VAL A 39 4.63 -7.48 0.66
N PHE A 40 4.06 -7.38 1.86
CA PHE A 40 2.64 -7.45 2.12
C PHE A 40 2.19 -6.10 2.70
N GLY A 41 1.67 -5.25 1.81
CA GLY A 41 1.39 -3.85 2.09
C GLY A 41 2.63 -3.00 1.86
N SER A 42 2.92 -2.70 0.58
CA SER A 42 3.96 -1.74 0.23
C SER A 42 3.76 -0.40 0.94
N THR A 43 4.85 0.27 1.29
CA THR A 43 4.79 1.50 2.08
C THR A 43 3.96 2.57 1.36
N GLU A 44 4.12 2.71 0.05
CA GLU A 44 3.52 3.80 -0.70
C GLU A 44 2.09 3.47 -1.18
N GLU A 45 1.84 2.25 -1.68
CA GLU A 45 0.57 1.86 -2.32
C GLU A 45 -0.25 0.82 -1.57
N GLY A 46 0.33 0.14 -0.57
CA GLY A 46 -0.34 -0.95 0.14
C GLY A 46 -0.55 -2.20 -0.70
N THR A 47 0.27 -2.43 -1.73
CA THR A 47 0.18 -3.61 -2.62
C THR A 47 0.69 -4.88 -1.95
N VAL A 48 0.28 -6.04 -2.47
CA VAL A 48 0.70 -7.36 -2.00
C VAL A 48 1.46 -8.10 -3.10
N ASP A 49 2.69 -8.52 -2.83
CA ASP A 49 3.53 -9.26 -3.78
C ASP A 49 3.02 -10.68 -4.06
N GLU A 50 3.41 -11.23 -5.21
CA GLU A 50 3.02 -12.56 -5.71
C GLU A 50 3.71 -13.72 -4.97
N LEU A 51 3.49 -13.85 -3.66
CA LEU A 51 4.12 -14.86 -2.81
C LEU A 51 3.92 -16.30 -3.34
N VAL A 52 2.74 -16.60 -3.90
CA VAL A 52 2.48 -17.92 -4.52
C VAL A 52 3.54 -18.22 -5.59
N LYS A 53 3.78 -17.29 -6.52
CA LYS A 53 4.78 -17.47 -7.58
C LYS A 53 6.21 -17.51 -7.05
N ILE A 54 6.54 -16.69 -6.04
CA ILE A 54 7.86 -16.70 -5.40
C ILE A 54 8.14 -18.08 -4.77
N LEU A 55 7.16 -18.66 -4.09
CA LEU A 55 7.30 -19.97 -3.47
C LEU A 55 7.39 -21.10 -4.50
N ASP A 56 6.59 -21.03 -5.57
CA ASP A 56 6.66 -21.99 -6.67
C ASP A 56 8.02 -21.94 -7.36
N LEU A 57 8.55 -20.74 -7.60
CA LEU A 57 9.88 -20.53 -8.14
C LEU A 57 10.95 -21.18 -7.26
N ARG A 58 10.92 -20.91 -5.95
CA ARG A 58 11.83 -21.55 -4.99
C ARG A 58 11.75 -23.07 -5.05
N ASN A 59 10.54 -23.63 -5.06
CA ASN A 59 10.34 -25.09 -5.08
C ASN A 59 10.86 -25.73 -6.37
N ASN A 60 10.65 -25.08 -7.52
CA ASN A 60 11.17 -25.54 -8.80
C ASN A 60 12.71 -25.48 -8.82
N TYR A 61 13.31 -24.40 -8.34
CA TYR A 61 14.77 -24.28 -8.25
C TYR A 61 15.41 -25.29 -7.31
N ARG A 62 14.81 -25.54 -6.14
CA ARG A 62 15.25 -26.60 -5.22
C ARG A 62 15.25 -27.96 -5.90
N LYS A 63 14.19 -28.26 -6.65
CA LYS A 63 14.00 -29.56 -7.30
C LYS A 63 14.92 -29.75 -8.51
N ASP A 64 14.99 -28.75 -9.37
CA ASP A 64 15.57 -28.90 -10.71
C ASP A 64 17.04 -28.45 -10.76
N ASN A 65 17.49 -27.61 -9.81
CA ASN A 65 18.82 -26.98 -9.82
C ASN A 65 19.60 -27.14 -8.49
N ASP A 66 19.01 -27.75 -7.44
CA ASP A 66 19.59 -27.83 -6.09
C ASP A 66 19.96 -26.45 -5.50
N VAL A 67 19.17 -25.43 -5.86
CA VAL A 67 19.33 -24.05 -5.39
C VAL A 67 18.20 -23.70 -4.43
N ASP A 68 18.55 -23.09 -3.30
CA ASP A 68 17.59 -22.63 -2.29
C ASP A 68 17.89 -21.19 -1.84
N PHE A 69 16.86 -20.49 -1.39
CA PHE A 69 16.94 -19.17 -0.79
C PHE A 69 15.86 -19.00 0.29
N VAL A 70 16.17 -18.16 1.29
CA VAL A 70 15.22 -17.78 2.34
C VAL A 70 14.11 -16.93 1.74
N VAL A 71 12.87 -17.15 2.13
CA VAL A 71 11.76 -16.23 1.80
C VAL A 71 11.34 -15.50 3.07
N HIS A 72 11.57 -14.19 3.08
CA HIS A 72 11.07 -13.29 4.11
C HIS A 72 9.78 -12.64 3.60
N ALA A 73 8.73 -12.64 4.41
CA ALA A 73 7.56 -11.82 4.16
C ALA A 73 7.66 -10.54 5.02
N ASP A 74 7.82 -9.40 4.36
CA ASP A 74 7.67 -8.11 5.03
C ASP A 74 6.18 -7.79 5.14
N CYS A 75 5.58 -8.17 6.26
CA CYS A 75 4.21 -7.84 6.60
C CYS A 75 4.16 -6.74 7.66
N ALA A 76 5.14 -5.82 7.71
CA ALA A 76 5.14 -4.76 8.71
C ALA A 76 3.81 -3.98 8.67
N TRP A 77 3.35 -3.60 7.46
CA TRP A 77 2.01 -3.03 7.28
C TRP A 77 0.90 -4.08 7.22
N GLY A 78 1.01 -5.07 6.32
CA GLY A 78 -0.08 -6.02 6.02
C GLY A 78 -0.31 -7.11 7.07
N GLY A 79 0.53 -7.28 8.09
CA GLY A 79 0.53 -8.47 8.94
C GLY A 79 -0.78 -8.72 9.68
N TYR A 80 -1.50 -7.68 10.11
CA TYR A 80 -2.80 -7.85 10.77
C TYR A 80 -3.93 -8.24 9.81
N PHE A 81 -3.80 -8.00 8.49
CA PHE A 81 -4.74 -8.53 7.49
C PHE A 81 -4.71 -10.06 7.42
N ALA A 82 -3.68 -10.72 7.95
CA ALA A 82 -3.66 -12.19 8.08
C ALA A 82 -4.77 -12.72 9.00
N SER A 83 -5.39 -11.87 9.82
CA SER A 83 -6.61 -12.21 10.56
C SER A 83 -7.82 -12.54 9.67
N LEU A 84 -7.74 -12.24 8.37
CA LEU A 84 -8.73 -12.65 7.36
C LEU A 84 -8.52 -14.10 6.87
N ILE A 85 -7.42 -14.77 7.23
CA ILE A 85 -7.23 -16.18 6.85
C ILE A 85 -8.37 -17.02 7.44
N GLY A 86 -9.03 -17.80 6.58
CA GLY A 86 -10.21 -18.59 6.94
C GLY A 86 -11.53 -17.80 6.96
N VAL A 87 -11.53 -16.53 6.54
CA VAL A 87 -12.74 -15.69 6.53
C VAL A 87 -13.90 -16.29 5.73
N ASP A 88 -13.61 -16.93 4.59
CA ASP A 88 -14.59 -17.57 3.73
C ASP A 88 -15.33 -18.74 4.42
N GLU A 89 -14.81 -19.27 5.53
CA GLU A 89 -15.44 -20.30 6.37
C GLU A 89 -16.32 -19.73 7.49
N THR A 90 -16.32 -18.40 7.69
CA THR A 90 -16.81 -17.76 8.93
C THR A 90 -18.02 -16.84 8.75
N ASN A 91 -18.59 -16.71 7.55
CA ASN A 91 -19.66 -15.75 7.22
C ASN A 91 -19.35 -14.28 7.61
N VAL A 92 -18.07 -13.97 7.84
CA VAL A 92 -17.62 -12.59 8.08
C VAL A 92 -17.32 -11.97 6.71
N PRO A 93 -17.74 -10.72 6.44
CA PRO A 93 -17.39 -10.06 5.18
C PRO A 93 -15.87 -9.85 5.06
N ARG A 94 -15.38 -9.87 3.82
CA ARG A 94 -14.06 -9.36 3.47
C ARG A 94 -14.14 -8.38 2.31
N ALA A 95 -13.29 -7.37 2.36
CA ALA A 95 -13.18 -6.35 1.33
C ALA A 95 -11.81 -6.38 0.64
N VAL A 96 -11.05 -7.47 0.75
CA VAL A 96 -9.80 -7.70 0.02
C VAL A 96 -10.03 -8.77 -1.07
N SER A 97 -9.31 -8.63 -2.19
CA SER A 97 -9.47 -9.45 -3.39
C SER A 97 -9.13 -10.92 -3.17
N ASP A 98 -9.58 -11.78 -4.08
CA ASP A 98 -9.19 -13.19 -4.12
C ASP A 98 -7.68 -13.36 -4.36
N TYR A 99 -7.09 -12.47 -5.17
CA TYR A 99 -5.64 -12.40 -5.36
C TYR A 99 -4.91 -12.23 -4.03
N VAL A 100 -5.31 -11.23 -3.22
CA VAL A 100 -4.71 -10.96 -1.91
C VAL A 100 -4.86 -12.17 -1.00
N MET A 101 -6.07 -12.74 -0.89
CA MET A 101 -6.32 -13.91 -0.04
C MET A 101 -5.48 -15.13 -0.43
N ALA A 102 -5.24 -15.34 -1.73
CA ALA A 102 -4.35 -16.41 -2.20
C ALA A 102 -2.92 -16.23 -1.68
N GLN A 103 -2.39 -15.01 -1.67
CA GLN A 103 -1.05 -14.72 -1.15
C GLN A 103 -0.98 -14.90 0.37
N TYR A 104 -1.96 -14.36 1.12
CA TYR A 104 -2.03 -14.52 2.57
C TYR A 104 -2.14 -15.99 2.99
N GLY A 105 -2.85 -16.83 2.22
CA GLY A 105 -2.94 -18.27 2.43
C GLY A 105 -1.59 -19.00 2.35
N GLN A 106 -0.55 -18.38 1.80
CA GLN A 106 0.79 -18.95 1.72
C GLN A 106 1.78 -18.41 2.76
N LEU A 107 1.43 -17.42 3.59
CA LEU A 107 2.36 -16.80 4.55
C LEU A 107 3.05 -17.81 5.47
N GLY A 108 2.34 -18.87 5.89
CA GLY A 108 2.90 -19.95 6.71
C GLY A 108 4.01 -20.79 6.04
N LYS A 109 4.28 -20.58 4.73
CA LYS A 109 5.36 -21.22 3.98
C LYS A 109 6.62 -20.36 3.86
N THR A 110 6.58 -19.09 4.30
CA THR A 110 7.75 -18.22 4.43
C THR A 110 8.63 -18.65 5.59
N ASP A 111 9.90 -18.28 5.58
CA ASP A 111 10.85 -18.68 6.63
C ASP A 111 10.82 -17.69 7.81
N THR A 112 10.59 -16.41 7.50
CA THR A 112 10.45 -15.33 8.49
C THR A 112 9.41 -14.32 8.06
N ILE A 113 8.74 -13.68 9.03
CA ILE A 113 7.72 -12.64 8.81
C ILE A 113 8.01 -11.45 9.71
N THR A 114 8.11 -10.25 9.15
CA THR A 114 8.04 -9.00 9.93
C THR A 114 6.58 -8.59 10.09
N ILE A 115 6.18 -8.13 11.28
CA ILE A 115 4.84 -7.61 11.56
C ILE A 115 4.91 -6.51 12.62
N ASP A 116 4.20 -5.39 12.39
CA ASP A 116 4.22 -4.27 13.32
C ASP A 116 2.85 -4.06 14.00
N PRO A 117 2.71 -4.46 15.28
CA PRO A 117 1.58 -4.03 16.11
C PRO A 117 1.34 -2.52 16.12
N HIS A 118 2.38 -1.69 16.05
CA HIS A 118 2.23 -0.23 16.02
C HIS A 118 1.80 0.36 14.66
N LYS A 119 1.57 -0.49 13.64
CA LYS A 119 0.99 -0.10 12.34
C LYS A 119 -0.49 -0.50 12.34
N THR A 120 -0.87 -1.51 11.57
CA THR A 120 -2.26 -1.98 11.42
C THR A 120 -2.78 -2.77 12.63
N GLY A 121 -1.94 -2.96 13.65
CA GLY A 121 -2.35 -3.50 14.95
C GLY A 121 -2.98 -2.47 15.90
N TYR A 122 -2.95 -1.17 15.57
CA TYR A 122 -3.51 -0.07 16.38
C TYR A 122 -2.87 0.07 17.77
N LEU A 123 -1.63 -0.40 17.94
CA LEU A 123 -0.89 -0.16 19.17
C LEU A 123 -0.07 1.13 19.10
N PRO A 124 0.14 1.81 20.24
CA PRO A 124 1.10 2.90 20.32
C PRO A 124 2.52 2.41 20.00
N TYR A 125 3.33 3.29 19.41
CA TYR A 125 4.76 3.08 19.32
C TYR A 125 5.40 2.99 20.71
N PRO A 126 6.48 2.18 20.90
CA PRO A 126 7.05 1.23 19.94
C PRO A 126 6.50 -0.19 20.11
N ALA A 127 6.16 -0.86 19.01
CA ALA A 127 5.84 -2.28 18.97
C ALA A 127 6.00 -2.86 17.54
N GLY A 128 7.17 -3.46 17.28
CA GLY A 128 7.47 -4.28 16.11
C GLY A 128 7.76 -5.73 16.50
N ALA A 129 7.64 -6.66 15.55
CA ALA A 129 7.91 -8.08 15.80
C ALA A 129 8.47 -8.80 14.55
N LEU A 130 9.29 -9.81 14.83
CA LEU A 130 9.83 -10.75 13.85
C LEU A 130 9.42 -12.17 14.27
N CYS A 131 8.79 -12.89 13.35
CA CYS A 131 8.35 -14.26 13.53
C CYS A 131 9.23 -15.20 12.70
N TYR A 132 9.77 -16.24 13.33
CA TYR A 132 10.50 -17.31 12.63
C TYR A 132 9.58 -18.52 12.46
N ARG A 133 9.47 -19.06 11.25
CA ARG A 133 8.78 -20.33 11.03
C ARG A 133 9.49 -21.48 11.75
N ASN A 134 10.81 -21.50 11.71
CA ASN A 134 11.65 -22.40 12.49
C ASN A 134 12.40 -21.61 13.55
N MET A 135 12.02 -21.79 14.82
CA MET A 135 12.63 -21.15 15.98
C MET A 135 14.17 -21.31 16.03
N THR A 136 14.73 -22.37 15.45
CA THR A 136 16.18 -22.59 15.41
C THR A 136 16.92 -21.51 14.63
N MET A 137 16.30 -20.87 13.64
CA MET A 137 16.95 -19.82 12.83
C MET A 137 17.47 -18.65 13.68
N ARG A 138 16.83 -18.34 14.81
CA ARG A 138 17.25 -17.25 15.69
C ARG A 138 18.64 -17.48 16.32
N THR A 139 19.16 -18.71 16.29
CA THR A 139 20.50 -19.01 16.84
C THR A 139 21.63 -18.43 15.98
N LEU A 140 21.37 -18.12 14.71
CA LEU A 140 22.35 -17.50 13.81
C LEU A 140 22.79 -16.11 14.28
N ILE A 141 21.94 -15.43 15.07
CA ILE A 141 22.19 -14.10 15.65
C ILE A 141 22.34 -14.14 17.17
N ALA A 142 22.44 -15.33 17.76
CA ALA A 142 22.48 -15.46 19.21
C ALA A 142 23.80 -14.91 19.76
N PHE A 143 23.71 -13.90 20.62
CA PHE A 143 24.87 -13.36 21.31
C PHE A 143 24.56 -13.26 22.81
N GLY A 144 25.17 -14.14 23.60
CA GLY A 144 25.00 -14.13 25.05
C GLY A 144 25.70 -12.92 25.67
N ALA A 145 24.94 -12.02 26.29
CA ALA A 145 25.50 -10.98 27.12
C ALA A 145 25.69 -11.50 28.56
N PRO A 146 26.84 -11.24 29.22
CA PRO A 146 27.04 -11.63 30.61
C PRO A 146 26.21 -10.75 31.55
N TYR A 147 24.94 -11.13 31.79
CA TYR A 147 24.09 -10.48 32.79
C TYR A 147 24.33 -11.06 34.19
N ILE A 148 24.28 -10.18 35.20
CA ILE A 148 24.57 -10.46 36.62
C ILE A 148 23.61 -11.51 37.24
N ASN A 149 22.45 -11.75 36.63
CA ASN A 149 21.42 -12.67 37.12
C ASN A 149 21.28 -13.99 36.33
N ASN A 150 22.20 -14.29 35.42
CA ASN A 150 22.21 -15.59 34.74
C ASN A 150 22.95 -16.63 35.59
N ALA A 151 22.39 -16.99 36.75
CA ALA A 151 22.81 -18.21 37.42
C ALA A 151 22.54 -19.38 36.44
N PRO A 152 23.54 -20.25 36.17
CA PRO A 152 23.34 -21.37 35.25
C PRO A 152 22.19 -22.25 35.75
N GLY A 153 21.10 -22.32 34.98
CA GLY A 153 19.96 -23.22 35.24
C GLY A 153 18.63 -22.58 35.68
N GLU A 154 18.52 -21.26 35.84
CA GLU A 154 17.26 -20.65 36.31
C GLU A 154 16.23 -20.36 35.20
N THR A 155 16.65 -20.12 33.96
CA THR A 155 15.75 -19.88 32.82
C THR A 155 16.09 -20.85 31.68
N ASP A 156 15.08 -21.54 31.15
CA ASP A 156 15.26 -22.35 29.92
C ASP A 156 15.84 -21.44 28.84
N PRO A 157 16.98 -21.79 28.20
CA PRO A 157 17.55 -21.01 27.10
C PRO A 157 16.54 -20.69 25.99
N LYS A 158 15.50 -21.51 25.81
CA LYS A 158 14.39 -21.23 24.88
C LYS A 158 13.59 -19.97 25.25
N LEU A 159 13.52 -19.66 26.55
CA LEU A 159 12.79 -18.53 27.14
C LEU A 159 13.67 -17.30 27.37
N SER A 160 14.99 -17.38 27.15
CA SER A 160 15.84 -16.19 27.13
C SER A 160 15.44 -15.33 25.93
N LEU A 161 14.90 -14.14 26.18
CA LEU A 161 14.45 -13.21 25.14
C LEU A 161 15.51 -12.16 24.76
N GLY A 162 16.53 -11.99 25.60
CA GLY A 162 17.59 -11.00 25.41
C GLY A 162 18.76 -11.49 24.55
N ASP A 163 18.87 -12.80 24.33
CA ASP A 163 19.98 -13.40 23.59
C ASP A 163 19.72 -13.48 22.07
N TYR A 164 18.48 -13.26 21.62
CA TYR A 164 18.03 -13.56 20.25
C TYR A 164 17.41 -12.32 19.57
N GLY A 165 18.22 -11.29 19.36
CA GLY A 165 17.78 -10.06 18.69
C GLY A 165 18.89 -9.03 18.59
N ILE A 166 18.58 -7.90 17.96
CA ILE A 166 19.51 -6.75 17.82
C ILE A 166 19.51 -5.91 19.10
N GLU A 167 18.36 -5.77 19.74
CA GLU A 167 18.17 -4.97 20.95
C GLU A 167 18.62 -5.70 22.23
N GLY A 168 18.95 -4.93 23.27
CA GLY A 168 19.22 -5.44 24.61
C GLY A 168 18.01 -5.29 25.55
N SER A 169 18.06 -4.30 26.44
CA SER A 169 16.93 -3.98 27.31
C SER A 169 15.72 -3.48 26.51
N LYS A 170 14.55 -4.04 26.80
CA LYS A 170 13.30 -3.81 26.04
C LYS A 170 12.09 -3.73 26.98
N PRO A 171 11.09 -2.86 26.69
CA PRO A 171 10.00 -2.60 27.61
C PRO A 171 9.00 -3.76 27.66
N GLY A 172 8.85 -4.41 28.81
CA GLY A 172 7.79 -5.42 29.03
C GLY A 172 6.37 -4.87 28.83
N ALA A 173 6.19 -3.54 28.99
CA ALA A 173 4.94 -2.85 28.73
C ALA A 173 4.48 -2.94 27.26
N ALA A 174 5.42 -2.96 26.29
CA ALA A 174 5.07 -3.14 24.88
C ALA A 174 4.47 -4.54 24.64
N ALA A 175 5.10 -5.57 25.19
CA ALA A 175 4.59 -6.94 25.11
C ALA A 175 3.22 -7.09 25.80
N ALA A 176 3.04 -6.46 26.97
CA ALA A 176 1.75 -6.43 27.67
C ALA A 176 0.66 -5.71 26.86
N GLY A 177 1.00 -4.60 26.19
CA GLY A 177 0.09 -3.89 25.28
C GLY A 177 -0.36 -4.77 24.11
N VAL A 178 0.59 -5.42 23.43
CA VAL A 178 0.29 -6.37 22.33
C VAL A 178 -0.62 -7.49 22.82
N TYR A 179 -0.28 -8.10 23.96
CA TYR A 179 -1.08 -9.17 24.55
C TYR A 179 -2.51 -8.72 24.86
N LEU A 180 -2.68 -7.56 25.51
CA LEU A 180 -4.01 -7.05 25.87
C LEU A 180 -4.83 -6.73 24.62
N SER A 181 -4.20 -6.17 23.58
CA SER A 181 -4.87 -5.91 22.31
C SER A 181 -5.36 -7.20 21.66
N HIS A 182 -4.53 -8.24 21.60
CA HIS A 182 -4.90 -9.54 21.03
C HIS A 182 -5.95 -10.29 21.87
N ALA A 183 -5.95 -10.08 23.19
CA ALA A 183 -6.96 -10.65 24.08
C ALA A 183 -8.32 -9.94 23.94
N ALA A 184 -8.32 -8.62 23.73
CA ALA A 184 -9.53 -7.82 23.56
C ALA A 184 -10.10 -7.92 22.13
N ILE A 185 -9.22 -7.95 21.13
CA ILE A 185 -9.54 -8.04 19.70
C ILE A 185 -8.78 -9.26 19.16
N PRO A 186 -9.43 -10.44 19.07
CA PRO A 186 -8.74 -11.65 18.64
C PRO A 186 -8.18 -11.57 17.23
N LEU A 187 -7.05 -12.23 16.99
CA LEU A 187 -6.46 -12.41 15.65
C LEU A 187 -7.24 -13.47 14.84
N THR A 188 -8.51 -13.20 14.59
CA THR A 188 -9.44 -14.06 13.86
C THR A 188 -10.29 -13.21 12.91
N PRO A 189 -11.02 -13.83 11.96
CA PRO A 189 -11.95 -13.10 11.11
C PRO A 189 -12.94 -12.25 11.92
N HIS A 190 -13.36 -12.72 13.09
CA HIS A 190 -14.34 -12.03 13.95
C HIS A 190 -13.77 -10.87 14.78
N GLY A 191 -12.45 -10.81 14.98
CA GLY A 191 -11.77 -9.75 15.72
C GLY A 191 -11.10 -8.76 14.76
N TYR A 192 -9.77 -8.80 14.67
CA TYR A 192 -9.01 -7.94 13.75
C TYR A 192 -9.47 -8.09 12.30
N GLY A 193 -9.98 -9.26 11.89
CA GLY A 193 -10.47 -9.46 10.53
C GLY A 193 -11.58 -8.48 10.16
N LYS A 194 -12.53 -8.22 11.05
CA LYS A 194 -13.56 -7.19 10.85
C LYS A 194 -12.97 -5.79 10.69
N LEU A 195 -12.00 -5.44 11.53
CA LEU A 195 -11.33 -4.13 11.47
C LEU A 195 -10.58 -3.95 10.15
N MET A 196 -9.84 -4.98 9.72
CA MET A 196 -9.12 -4.98 8.45
C MET A 196 -10.08 -4.91 7.25
N THR A 197 -11.18 -5.68 7.27
CA THR A 197 -12.27 -5.58 6.29
C THR A 197 -12.80 -4.16 6.19
N LEU A 198 -13.10 -3.51 7.32
CA LEU A 198 -13.63 -2.14 7.34
C LEU A 198 -12.65 -1.14 6.72
N THR A 199 -11.37 -1.22 7.07
CA THR A 199 -10.37 -0.31 6.50
C THR A 199 -10.13 -0.50 5.01
N ALA A 200 -10.10 -1.75 4.52
CA ALA A 200 -10.01 -2.03 3.09
C ALA A 200 -11.27 -1.57 2.34
N TYR A 201 -12.46 -1.82 2.91
CA TYR A 201 -13.72 -1.32 2.37
C TYR A 201 -13.72 0.21 2.27
N ASN A 202 -13.34 0.90 3.34
CA ASN A 202 -13.26 2.35 3.40
C ASN A 202 -12.28 2.92 2.36
N CYS A 203 -11.11 2.28 2.18
CA CYS A 203 -10.14 2.64 1.16
C CYS A 203 -10.72 2.54 -0.27
N LYS A 204 -11.45 1.45 -0.55
CA LYS A 204 -12.10 1.24 -1.85
C LYS A 204 -13.26 2.20 -2.09
N ILE A 205 -14.05 2.54 -1.07
CA ILE A 205 -15.07 3.59 -1.19
C ILE A 205 -14.43 4.95 -1.44
N PHE A 206 -13.35 5.29 -0.73
CA PHE A 206 -12.63 6.54 -0.95
C PHE A 206 -12.07 6.63 -2.39
N HIS A 207 -11.47 5.55 -2.90
CA HIS A 207 -11.07 5.45 -4.31
C HIS A 207 -12.23 5.83 -5.23
N TRP A 208 -13.37 5.14 -5.14
CA TRP A 208 -14.46 5.34 -6.09
C TRP A 208 -15.15 6.70 -5.93
N LYS A 209 -15.14 7.29 -4.74
CA LYS A 209 -15.63 8.66 -4.52
C LYS A 209 -14.73 9.71 -5.15
N LEU A 210 -13.41 9.51 -5.18
CA LEU A 210 -12.50 10.38 -5.95
C LEU A 210 -12.85 10.33 -7.44
N VAL A 211 -13.00 9.12 -8.01
CA VAL A 211 -13.31 8.95 -9.44
C VAL A 211 -14.69 9.52 -9.77
N GLU A 212 -15.71 9.27 -8.95
CA GLU A 212 -17.07 9.81 -9.12
C GLU A 212 -17.09 11.34 -9.16
N MET A 213 -16.46 11.98 -8.17
CA MET A 213 -16.49 13.43 -8.07
C MET A 213 -15.69 14.08 -9.18
N SER A 214 -14.62 13.43 -9.64
CA SER A 214 -13.83 13.90 -10.78
C SER A 214 -14.61 13.86 -12.09
N ASP A 215 -15.49 12.87 -12.28
CA ASP A 215 -16.38 12.81 -13.45
C ASP A 215 -17.40 13.96 -13.45
N GLN A 216 -17.76 14.46 -12.27
CA GLN A 216 -18.71 15.56 -12.10
C GLN A 216 -18.09 16.96 -12.24
N ASP A 217 -16.76 17.08 -12.23
CA ASP A 217 -16.07 18.36 -12.33
C ASP A 217 -15.37 18.54 -13.69
N PRO A 218 -15.77 19.52 -14.51
CA PRO A 218 -15.21 19.67 -15.84
C PRO A 218 -13.78 20.22 -15.86
N ASP A 219 -13.30 20.80 -14.76
CA ASP A 219 -12.08 21.62 -14.71
C ASP A 219 -10.81 20.86 -14.33
N PHE A 220 -10.95 19.69 -13.70
CA PHE A 220 -9.84 18.85 -13.30
C PHE A 220 -10.22 17.38 -13.31
N THR A 221 -9.22 16.51 -13.21
CA THR A 221 -9.38 15.06 -13.13
C THR A 221 -8.50 14.48 -12.04
N VAL A 222 -8.90 13.36 -11.44
CA VAL A 222 -8.08 12.59 -10.50
C VAL A 222 -7.80 11.21 -11.06
N GLU A 223 -6.56 10.75 -10.95
CA GLU A 223 -6.14 9.42 -11.37
C GLU A 223 -5.58 8.63 -10.18
N PRO A 224 -6.37 7.70 -9.60
CA PRO A 224 -5.86 6.75 -8.63
C PRO A 224 -4.81 5.80 -9.24
N THR A 225 -3.87 5.35 -8.43
CA THR A 225 -2.84 4.40 -8.88
C THR A 225 -3.41 3.06 -9.29
N PRO A 226 -4.21 2.37 -8.45
CA PRO A 226 -5.00 1.25 -8.94
C PRO A 226 -5.97 1.77 -9.99
N HIS A 227 -5.91 1.22 -11.19
CA HIS A 227 -6.92 1.49 -12.22
C HIS A 227 -8.08 0.50 -12.05
N TRP A 228 -9.26 0.84 -12.56
CA TRP A 228 -10.39 -0.10 -12.57
C TRP A 228 -10.09 -1.28 -13.50
N SER A 229 -10.67 -2.45 -13.19
CA SER A 229 -10.29 -3.71 -13.84
C SER A 229 -10.50 -3.72 -15.36
N ASP A 230 -11.60 -3.14 -15.84
CA ASP A 230 -11.88 -2.99 -17.26
C ASP A 230 -11.32 -1.69 -17.82
N SER A 231 -10.02 -1.70 -18.13
CA SER A 231 -9.30 -0.58 -18.74
C SER A 231 -9.85 -0.10 -20.10
N THR A 232 -10.83 -0.80 -20.69
CA THR A 232 -11.48 -0.33 -21.93
C THR A 232 -12.58 0.69 -21.67
N LEU A 233 -13.09 0.77 -20.43
CA LEU A 233 -14.13 1.72 -20.05
C LEU A 233 -13.53 3.12 -19.87
N SER A 234 -14.24 4.12 -20.36
CA SER A 234 -14.00 5.50 -19.92
C SER A 234 -14.29 5.65 -18.42
N LYS A 235 -13.78 6.73 -17.82
CA LYS A 235 -14.00 7.05 -16.41
C LYS A 235 -15.49 7.11 -16.06
N GLU A 236 -16.30 7.80 -16.88
CA GLU A 236 -17.77 7.88 -16.75
C GLU A 236 -18.41 6.48 -16.77
N GLU A 237 -18.02 5.64 -17.73
CA GLU A 237 -18.54 4.28 -17.87
C GLU A 237 -18.15 3.39 -16.69
N ALA A 238 -16.92 3.51 -16.19
CA ALA A 238 -16.42 2.77 -15.03
C ALA A 238 -17.18 3.18 -13.75
N VAL A 239 -17.33 4.48 -13.51
CA VAL A 239 -18.12 5.04 -12.40
C VAL A 239 -19.54 4.51 -12.47
N LYS A 240 -20.19 4.58 -13.63
CA LYS A 240 -21.55 4.08 -13.82
C LYS A 240 -21.64 2.57 -13.63
N SER A 241 -20.67 1.79 -14.13
CA SER A 241 -20.62 0.33 -13.99
C SER A 241 -20.45 -0.10 -12.53
N PHE A 242 -19.66 0.64 -11.75
CA PHE A 242 -19.38 0.32 -10.35
C PHE A 242 -20.43 0.91 -9.39
N LEU A 243 -20.59 2.23 -9.36
CA LEU A 243 -21.42 2.90 -8.35
C LEU A 243 -22.92 2.65 -8.51
N SER A 244 -23.39 2.35 -9.73
CA SER A 244 -24.80 1.95 -9.91
C SER A 244 -25.15 0.68 -9.13
N LYS A 245 -24.18 -0.23 -8.93
CA LYS A 245 -24.37 -1.47 -8.14
C LYS A 245 -24.50 -1.17 -6.64
N LEU A 246 -23.85 -0.09 -6.17
CA LEU A 246 -23.85 0.32 -4.77
C LEU A 246 -24.93 1.37 -4.44
N SER A 247 -25.59 1.93 -5.46
CA SER A 247 -26.58 2.98 -5.30
C SER A 247 -27.73 2.57 -4.36
N GLY A 248 -28.04 3.45 -3.40
CA GLY A 248 -29.09 3.24 -2.40
C GLY A 248 -28.76 2.25 -1.28
N LYS A 249 -27.55 1.69 -1.24
CA LYS A 249 -27.11 0.75 -0.19
C LYS A 249 -26.28 1.47 0.85
N THR A 250 -26.53 1.18 2.12
CA THR A 250 -25.66 1.64 3.21
C THR A 250 -24.40 0.79 3.29
N PRO A 251 -23.29 1.31 3.82
CA PRO A 251 -22.09 0.50 4.08
C PRO A 251 -22.39 -0.75 4.91
N GLN A 252 -23.22 -0.61 5.94
CA GLN A 252 -23.67 -1.74 6.75
C GLN A 252 -24.43 -2.78 5.92
N SER A 253 -25.26 -2.36 4.96
CA SER A 253 -25.97 -3.28 4.06
C SER A 253 -25.01 -4.08 3.19
N ILE A 254 -23.98 -3.42 2.64
CA ILE A 254 -22.98 -4.07 1.78
C ILE A 254 -22.11 -5.03 2.60
N LEU A 255 -21.67 -4.62 3.78
CA LEU A 255 -20.83 -5.43 4.67
C LEU A 255 -21.62 -6.59 5.31
N ASN A 256 -22.93 -6.47 5.50
CA ASN A 256 -23.74 -7.58 6.03
C ASN A 256 -24.03 -8.65 4.97
N ASP A 257 -23.94 -8.32 3.68
CA ASP A 257 -24.10 -9.27 2.58
C ASP A 257 -22.76 -9.94 2.23
N ALA A 258 -22.22 -10.72 3.17
CA ALA A 258 -20.88 -11.32 3.07
C ALA A 258 -20.70 -12.22 1.83
N MET A 259 -21.78 -12.79 1.30
CA MET A 259 -21.80 -13.65 0.10
C MET A 259 -22.44 -12.95 -1.11
N GLY A 260 -22.71 -11.65 -0.99
CA GLY A 260 -23.39 -10.83 -1.99
C GLY A 260 -22.52 -10.48 -3.18
N THR A 261 -23.19 -10.23 -4.31
CA THR A 261 -22.54 -9.76 -5.54
C THR A 261 -21.90 -8.38 -5.39
N ASP A 262 -22.42 -7.54 -4.49
CA ASP A 262 -21.93 -6.18 -4.30
C ASP A 262 -20.57 -6.15 -3.63
N LEU A 263 -20.43 -6.86 -2.50
CA LEU A 263 -19.16 -6.97 -1.80
C LEU A 263 -18.13 -7.73 -2.64
N ALA A 264 -18.57 -8.75 -3.39
CA ALA A 264 -17.72 -9.46 -4.34
C ALA A 264 -17.23 -8.55 -5.49
N THR A 265 -18.05 -7.62 -5.97
CA THR A 265 -17.59 -6.62 -6.96
C THR A 265 -16.60 -5.64 -6.33
N LEU A 266 -16.90 -5.16 -5.12
CA LEU A 266 -16.07 -4.18 -4.44
C LEU A 266 -14.68 -4.73 -4.11
N ARG A 267 -14.57 -5.97 -3.61
CA ARG A 267 -13.29 -6.52 -3.16
C ARG A 267 -12.24 -6.63 -4.27
N GLU A 268 -12.67 -6.80 -5.52
CA GLU A 268 -11.79 -6.95 -6.69
C GLU A 268 -11.38 -5.60 -7.33
N GLU A 269 -11.97 -4.49 -6.91
CA GLU A 269 -11.69 -3.16 -7.49
C GLU A 269 -10.96 -2.24 -6.51
N GLY A 270 -9.97 -1.48 -6.98
CA GLY A 270 -9.20 -0.53 -6.17
C GLY A 270 -7.96 -1.13 -5.49
N SER A 271 -7.53 -0.56 -4.36
CA SER A 271 -6.30 -0.99 -3.67
C SER A 271 -6.39 -2.42 -3.11
N ASP A 272 -5.26 -3.10 -3.02
CA ASP A 272 -5.13 -4.41 -2.38
C ASP A 272 -5.45 -4.35 -0.89
N LEU A 273 -4.88 -3.35 -0.20
CA LEU A 273 -5.08 -3.08 1.23
C LEU A 273 -5.62 -1.65 1.43
N ASN A 274 -5.26 -1.00 2.53
CA ASN A 274 -5.85 0.27 2.97
C ASN A 274 -4.95 1.50 2.74
N ILE A 275 -4.15 1.48 1.67
CA ILE A 275 -3.37 2.64 1.21
C ILE A 275 -3.76 2.96 -0.22
N LEU A 276 -3.97 4.24 -0.51
CA LEU A 276 -4.32 4.72 -1.84
C LEU A 276 -3.43 5.90 -2.23
N THR A 277 -2.79 5.78 -3.38
CA THR A 277 -2.10 6.88 -4.05
C THR A 277 -2.92 7.37 -5.24
N TYR A 278 -2.84 8.68 -5.51
CA TYR A 278 -3.57 9.33 -6.59
C TYR A 278 -2.92 10.68 -6.92
N ALA A 279 -3.17 11.21 -8.12
CA ALA A 279 -2.71 12.53 -8.55
C ALA A 279 -3.86 13.27 -9.24
N PHE A 280 -3.82 14.60 -9.17
CA PHE A 280 -4.73 15.46 -9.92
C PHE A 280 -4.06 16.00 -11.18
N ASN A 281 -4.88 16.24 -12.20
CA ASN A 281 -4.52 17.02 -13.38
C ASN A 281 -5.63 18.07 -13.62
N TYR A 282 -5.31 19.17 -14.31
CA TYR A 282 -6.21 20.30 -14.50
C TYR A 282 -6.31 20.68 -15.98
N LYS A 283 -7.39 21.38 -16.34
CA LYS A 283 -7.56 22.01 -17.64
C LYS A 283 -7.36 23.51 -17.51
N LEU A 284 -6.34 24.04 -18.18
CA LEU A 284 -6.01 25.46 -18.12
C LEU A 284 -7.17 26.33 -18.63
N ASN A 285 -7.84 25.92 -19.69
CA ASN A 285 -9.04 26.59 -20.19
C ASN A 285 -10.25 25.65 -20.03
N PRO A 286 -11.44 26.16 -19.64
CA PRO A 286 -12.66 25.35 -19.60
C PRO A 286 -12.92 24.64 -20.93
N GLY A 287 -13.12 23.32 -20.87
CA GLY A 287 -13.30 22.48 -22.06
C GLY A 287 -12.03 22.21 -22.90
N GLY A 288 -10.87 22.69 -22.46
CA GLY A 288 -9.58 22.40 -23.07
C GLY A 288 -9.01 21.02 -22.69
N PRO A 289 -7.82 20.66 -23.22
CA PRO A 289 -7.12 19.45 -22.79
C PRO A 289 -6.58 19.61 -21.36
N VAL A 290 -6.30 18.47 -20.72
CA VAL A 290 -5.54 18.42 -19.48
C VAL A 290 -4.07 18.82 -19.70
N GLU A 291 -3.37 19.21 -18.64
CA GLU A 291 -1.94 19.54 -18.72
C GLU A 291 -1.10 18.29 -19.02
N THR A 292 -0.06 18.45 -19.85
CA THR A 292 0.84 17.35 -20.26
C THR A 292 2.29 17.59 -19.87
N ASN A 293 2.65 18.79 -19.43
CA ASN A 293 3.99 19.07 -18.93
C ASN A 293 4.16 18.55 -17.50
N LEU A 294 5.07 17.59 -17.32
CA LEU A 294 5.29 16.91 -16.03
C LEU A 294 5.68 17.86 -14.89
N ASP A 295 6.52 18.88 -15.15
CA ASP A 295 6.93 19.82 -14.10
C ASP A 295 5.75 20.67 -13.61
N LYS A 296 4.88 21.10 -14.53
CA LYS A 296 3.63 21.81 -14.17
C LYS A 296 2.66 20.91 -13.41
N LEU A 297 2.55 19.63 -13.78
CA LEU A 297 1.73 18.65 -13.06
C LEU A 297 2.24 18.43 -11.64
N ASN A 298 3.56 18.29 -11.48
CA ASN A 298 4.19 18.14 -10.17
C ASN A 298 3.98 19.40 -9.33
N ALA A 299 4.25 20.58 -9.87
CA ALA A 299 4.01 21.85 -9.18
C ALA A 299 2.53 22.02 -8.77
N PHE A 300 1.60 21.61 -9.62
CA PHE A 300 0.16 21.64 -9.32
C PHE A 300 -0.21 20.72 -8.14
N ASN A 301 0.27 19.47 -8.14
CA ASN A 301 0.04 18.55 -7.02
C ASN A 301 0.75 18.99 -5.73
N GLU A 302 1.93 19.60 -5.82
CA GLU A 302 2.63 20.21 -4.68
C GLU A 302 1.84 21.39 -4.09
N MET A 303 1.25 22.26 -4.94
CA MET A 303 0.37 23.35 -4.48
C MET A 303 -0.87 22.83 -3.75
N ILE A 304 -1.45 21.71 -4.21
CA ILE A 304 -2.56 21.05 -3.52
C ILE A 304 -2.05 20.54 -2.17
N TYR A 305 -0.98 19.75 -2.16
CA TYR A 305 -0.40 19.16 -0.95
C TYR A 305 -0.05 20.21 0.11
N ASP A 306 0.45 21.38 -0.28
CA ASP A 306 0.78 22.47 0.65
C ASP A 306 -0.42 23.01 1.46
N ARG A 307 -1.66 22.81 0.96
CA ARG A 307 -2.90 23.18 1.65
C ARG A 307 -3.41 22.09 2.60
N ILE A 308 -3.08 20.83 2.31
CA ILE A 308 -3.61 19.64 3.00
C ILE A 308 -2.52 18.81 3.70
N SER A 309 -1.39 19.44 4.01
CA SER A 309 -0.31 18.83 4.77
C SER A 309 0.09 19.69 5.96
N LEU A 310 0.36 19.02 7.07
CA LEU A 310 0.88 19.67 8.25
C LEU A 310 2.30 20.14 7.95
N LYS A 311 2.55 21.45 8.07
CA LYS A 311 3.89 22.02 7.92
C LYS A 311 4.38 22.53 9.27
N ALA A 312 5.66 22.32 9.53
CA ALA A 312 6.35 22.87 10.70
C ALA A 312 6.71 24.36 10.52
N ASP A 313 5.77 25.16 9.98
CA ASP A 313 5.95 26.57 9.64
C ASP A 313 5.15 27.52 10.55
N GLY A 314 4.54 26.98 11.62
CA GLY A 314 3.80 27.74 12.62
C GLY A 314 2.30 27.89 12.35
N ARG A 315 1.77 27.27 11.28
CA ARG A 315 0.32 27.18 11.07
C ARG A 315 -0.38 26.43 12.20
N GLU A 316 -1.56 26.92 12.58
CA GLU A 316 -2.37 26.30 13.63
C GLU A 316 -3.03 25.02 13.12
N ILE A 317 -2.80 23.90 13.82
CA ILE A 317 -3.26 22.57 13.40
C ILE A 317 -4.78 22.48 13.25
N TYR A 318 -5.53 23.26 14.02
CA TYR A 318 -7.00 23.26 14.00
C TYR A 318 -7.61 23.92 12.75
N ASN A 319 -6.80 24.60 11.94
CA ASN A 319 -7.27 25.21 10.69
C ASN A 319 -7.29 24.24 9.50
N TYR A 320 -6.68 23.07 9.65
CA TYR A 320 -6.72 22.02 8.63
C TYR A 320 -8.00 21.22 8.77
N LYS A 321 -8.79 21.16 7.69
CA LYS A 321 -10.00 20.34 7.64
C LYS A 321 -9.71 18.90 7.23
N ILE A 322 -8.70 18.71 6.38
CA ILE A 322 -8.19 17.41 5.95
C ILE A 322 -6.67 17.42 5.97
N LEU A 323 -6.08 16.25 6.24
CA LEU A 323 -4.64 16.03 6.19
C LEU A 323 -4.36 14.77 5.38
N VAL A 324 -3.44 14.86 4.43
CA VAL A 324 -2.94 13.73 3.63
C VAL A 324 -1.42 13.70 3.66
N SER A 325 -0.85 12.58 3.21
CA SER A 325 0.57 12.48 2.89
C SER A 325 0.80 12.62 1.39
N SER A 326 2.05 12.73 0.97
CA SER A 326 2.45 12.73 -0.43
C SER A 326 3.75 11.94 -0.59
N THR A 327 3.95 11.39 -1.78
CA THR A 327 5.18 10.71 -2.20
C THR A 327 5.44 11.03 -3.67
N SER A 328 6.46 10.43 -4.26
CA SER A 328 6.72 10.56 -5.69
C SER A 328 7.09 9.22 -6.31
N PHE A 329 6.50 8.93 -7.46
CA PHE A 329 6.88 7.78 -8.27
C PHE A 329 8.08 8.16 -9.12
N TYR A 330 9.27 7.76 -8.67
CA TYR A 330 10.51 7.95 -9.42
C TYR A 330 10.66 6.86 -10.49
N SER A 331 11.03 7.23 -11.72
CA SER A 331 11.16 6.30 -12.85
C SER A 331 12.23 5.23 -12.61
N ASP A 332 13.31 5.58 -11.90
CA ASP A 332 14.39 4.65 -11.53
C ASP A 332 13.97 3.59 -10.50
N THR A 333 12.96 3.90 -9.69
CA THR A 333 12.50 3.06 -8.57
C THR A 333 11.29 2.23 -9.00
N TYR A 334 10.36 2.83 -9.73
CA TYR A 334 9.13 2.18 -10.18
C TYR A 334 9.24 1.51 -11.56
N GLY A 335 10.30 1.83 -12.31
CA GLY A 335 10.50 1.36 -13.68
C GLY A 335 9.64 2.09 -14.71
N GLU A 336 10.13 2.10 -15.95
CA GLU A 336 9.50 2.83 -17.06
C GLU A 336 8.09 2.33 -17.40
N VAL A 337 7.82 1.03 -17.23
CA VAL A 337 6.51 0.43 -17.56
C VAL A 337 5.40 1.04 -16.70
N PHE A 338 5.58 1.02 -15.37
CA PHE A 338 4.60 1.61 -14.45
C PHE A 338 4.56 3.14 -14.60
N PHE A 339 5.73 3.78 -14.66
CA PHE A 339 5.83 5.24 -14.72
C PHE A 339 5.09 5.80 -15.95
N ASN A 340 5.33 5.22 -17.13
CA ASN A 340 4.71 5.67 -18.37
C ASN A 340 3.23 5.30 -18.46
N ASP A 341 2.80 4.15 -17.90
CA ASP A 341 1.38 3.81 -17.79
C ASP A 341 0.64 4.84 -16.94
N TYR A 342 1.12 5.10 -15.72
CA TYR A 342 0.48 6.02 -14.80
C TYR A 342 0.45 7.45 -15.35
N LEU A 343 1.57 7.93 -15.92
CA LEU A 343 1.63 9.24 -16.57
C LEU A 343 0.64 9.33 -17.73
N GLY A 344 0.60 8.31 -18.60
CA GLY A 344 -0.30 8.29 -19.76
C GLY A 344 -1.77 8.37 -19.37
N ARG A 345 -2.17 7.68 -18.30
CA ARG A 345 -3.52 7.79 -17.72
C ARG A 345 -3.79 9.17 -17.15
N LEU A 346 -2.86 9.73 -16.38
CA LEU A 346 -2.98 11.05 -15.77
C LEU A 346 -3.08 12.18 -16.81
N THR A 347 -2.43 12.04 -17.96
CA THR A 347 -2.41 13.04 -19.05
C THR A 347 -3.40 12.77 -20.16
N GLU A 348 -4.22 11.71 -20.06
CA GLU A 348 -5.17 11.27 -21.10
C GLU A 348 -4.51 11.09 -22.49
N THR A 349 -3.22 10.75 -22.51
CA THR A 349 -2.47 10.50 -23.75
C THR A 349 -2.49 9.02 -24.09
N ALA A 350 -2.64 8.70 -25.37
CA ALA A 350 -2.62 7.31 -25.83
C ALA A 350 -1.36 6.57 -25.31
N VAL A 351 -1.54 5.30 -24.91
CA VAL A 351 -0.53 4.36 -24.38
C VAL A 351 0.53 3.96 -25.43
N THR A 352 0.89 4.86 -26.34
CA THR A 352 2.21 4.81 -26.95
C THR A 352 3.16 5.37 -25.92
N LEU A 353 3.83 4.49 -25.17
CA LEU A 353 4.95 4.80 -24.27
C LEU A 353 5.72 6.01 -24.83
N PRO A 354 5.48 7.23 -24.35
CA PRO A 354 6.31 8.33 -24.77
C PRO A 354 7.67 8.02 -24.17
N ASP A 355 8.71 8.04 -25.01
CA ASP A 355 10.04 8.28 -24.48
C ASP A 355 9.93 9.49 -23.53
N PRO A 356 10.36 9.42 -22.25
CA PRO A 356 10.30 10.54 -21.32
C PRO A 356 11.31 11.62 -21.76
N THR A 357 11.08 12.21 -22.93
CA THR A 357 11.93 13.21 -23.54
C THR A 357 11.05 14.29 -24.16
N SER A 358 10.46 15.13 -23.30
CA SER A 358 10.18 16.51 -23.70
C SER A 358 10.65 17.51 -22.64
N SER A 359 11.95 17.76 -22.70
CA SER A 359 12.58 19.08 -22.57
C SER A 359 11.91 20.10 -21.63
N GLY A 360 12.35 20.15 -20.36
CA GLY A 360 12.05 21.29 -19.49
C GLY A 360 12.55 21.20 -18.05
N GLY A 361 12.41 20.04 -17.40
CA GLY A 361 12.73 19.91 -15.97
C GLY A 361 12.83 18.46 -15.49
N THR A 362 12.45 18.22 -14.23
CA THR A 362 12.86 17.06 -13.39
C THR A 362 12.77 15.70 -14.07
N GLY A 363 11.77 15.48 -14.93
CA GLY A 363 11.72 14.39 -15.92
C GLY A 363 11.66 12.95 -15.39
N ASP A 364 11.89 12.75 -14.08
CA ASP A 364 12.13 11.45 -13.47
C ASP A 364 11.14 11.10 -12.36
N LYS A 365 10.18 11.96 -12.02
CA LYS A 365 9.23 11.72 -10.93
C LYS A 365 7.81 12.23 -11.21
N ILE A 366 6.81 11.54 -10.66
CA ILE A 366 5.41 11.98 -10.62
C ILE A 366 5.00 12.17 -9.15
N VAL A 367 4.65 13.40 -8.75
CA VAL A 367 4.18 13.70 -7.39
C VAL A 367 2.74 13.22 -7.23
N VAL A 368 2.52 12.40 -6.21
CA VAL A 368 1.19 11.84 -5.90
C VAL A 368 0.83 12.14 -4.44
N MET A 369 -0.46 12.29 -4.18
CA MET A 369 -1.00 12.24 -2.83
C MET A 369 -1.09 10.78 -2.40
N ARG A 370 -0.98 10.56 -1.09
CA ARG A 370 -1.06 9.26 -0.45
C ARG A 370 -1.97 9.34 0.75
N SER A 371 -3.01 8.51 0.74
CA SER A 371 -4.00 8.40 1.81
C SER A 371 -3.98 7.01 2.40
N VAL A 372 -3.65 6.96 3.69
CA VAL A 372 -3.65 5.73 4.49
C VAL A 372 -4.94 5.69 5.29
N ILE A 373 -5.81 4.73 4.98
CA ILE A 373 -7.16 4.66 5.53
C ILE A 373 -7.18 3.65 6.68
N MET A 374 -6.78 4.09 7.87
CA MET A 374 -6.88 3.30 9.11
C MET A 374 -8.16 3.59 9.89
N ASP A 375 -8.86 4.66 9.56
CA ASP A 375 -10.10 5.01 10.26
C ASP A 375 -11.22 4.06 9.80
N PRO A 376 -11.78 3.21 10.71
CA PRO A 376 -12.86 2.30 10.36
C PRO A 376 -14.22 3.00 10.22
N TRP A 377 -14.33 4.29 10.54
CA TRP A 377 -15.58 5.03 10.62
C TRP A 377 -15.82 5.99 9.45
N ILE A 378 -14.91 6.15 8.48
CA ILE A 378 -15.07 7.17 7.43
C ILE A 378 -16.29 6.94 6.52
N THR A 379 -16.84 5.72 6.46
CA THR A 379 -18.08 5.45 5.71
C THR A 379 -19.32 5.48 6.59
N GLU A 380 -19.19 5.67 7.91
CA GLU A 380 -20.33 5.83 8.79
C GLU A 380 -21.06 7.16 8.55
N ASP A 381 -22.36 7.14 8.82
CA ASP A 381 -23.26 8.26 8.60
C ASP A 381 -23.10 9.33 9.69
N VAL A 382 -22.74 10.55 9.27
CA VAL A 382 -22.75 11.75 10.11
C VAL A 382 -23.85 12.68 9.58
N ASP A 383 -24.92 12.83 10.36
CA ASP A 383 -26.06 13.73 10.08
C ASP A 383 -26.75 13.50 8.71
N GLY A 384 -26.79 12.25 8.24
CA GLY A 384 -27.49 11.82 7.02
C GLY A 384 -26.60 11.64 5.79
N LYS A 385 -25.27 11.75 5.91
CA LYS A 385 -24.29 11.48 4.85
C LYS A 385 -23.03 10.79 5.38
N PRO A 386 -22.42 9.85 4.62
CA PRO A 386 -21.14 9.24 4.99
C PRO A 386 -20.02 10.28 5.14
N PHE A 387 -19.18 10.17 6.17
CA PHE A 387 -18.10 11.13 6.43
C PHE A 387 -17.12 11.28 5.23
N VAL A 388 -16.90 10.21 4.48
CA VAL A 388 -16.06 10.17 3.27
C VAL A 388 -16.51 11.18 2.21
N GLU A 389 -17.82 11.49 2.11
CA GLU A 389 -18.30 12.50 1.17
C GLU A 389 -17.83 13.90 1.56
N TYR A 390 -17.75 14.20 2.85
CA TYR A 390 -17.22 15.47 3.34
C TYR A 390 -15.71 15.59 3.08
N ILE A 391 -14.95 14.50 3.30
CA ILE A 391 -13.50 14.47 3.04
C ILE A 391 -13.23 14.73 1.56
N VAL A 392 -13.93 14.03 0.65
CA VAL A 392 -13.71 14.19 -0.80
C VAL A 392 -14.19 15.56 -1.28
N ALA A 393 -15.31 16.06 -0.78
CA ALA A 393 -15.79 17.40 -1.10
C ALA A 393 -14.78 18.50 -0.72
N GLU A 394 -14.23 18.44 0.50
CA GLU A 394 -13.23 19.40 0.94
C GLU A 394 -11.94 19.33 0.11
N LEU A 395 -11.49 18.11 -0.22
CA LEU A 395 -10.35 17.93 -1.11
C LEU A 395 -10.60 18.55 -2.47
N PHE A 396 -11.79 18.37 -3.04
CA PHE A 396 -12.15 18.90 -4.35
C PHE A 396 -12.28 20.42 -4.34
N ASP A 397 -12.80 21.02 -3.26
CA ASP A 397 -12.83 22.47 -3.12
C ASP A 397 -11.41 23.07 -3.10
N ILE A 398 -10.49 22.42 -2.42
CA ILE A 398 -9.07 22.80 -2.42
C ILE A 398 -8.46 22.68 -3.82
N VAL A 399 -8.76 21.61 -4.55
CA VAL A 399 -8.29 21.45 -5.94
C VAL A 399 -8.84 22.56 -6.83
N ARG A 400 -10.13 22.90 -6.71
CA ARG A 400 -10.75 24.02 -7.45
C ARG A 400 -10.08 25.35 -7.15
N GLU A 401 -9.74 25.62 -5.90
CA GLU A 401 -8.98 26.81 -5.51
C GLU A 401 -7.63 26.88 -6.25
N VAL A 402 -6.87 25.78 -6.24
CA VAL A 402 -5.58 25.71 -6.95
C VAL A 402 -5.77 25.87 -8.47
N VAL A 403 -6.77 25.23 -9.07
CA VAL A 403 -7.09 25.40 -10.50
C VAL A 403 -7.38 26.87 -10.83
N ASN A 404 -8.17 27.56 -9.99
CA ASN A 404 -8.49 28.96 -10.19
C ASN A 404 -7.26 29.87 -10.05
N GLU A 405 -6.36 29.59 -9.12
CA GLU A 405 -5.09 30.31 -8.97
C GLU A 405 -4.18 30.12 -10.19
N VAL A 406 -4.03 28.88 -10.68
CA VAL A 406 -3.26 28.57 -11.89
C VAL A 406 -3.84 29.27 -13.11
N ARG A 407 -5.17 29.33 -13.24
CA ARG A 407 -5.84 30.06 -14.33
C ARG A 407 -5.61 31.56 -14.25
N ALA A 408 -5.63 32.13 -13.05
CA ALA A 408 -5.39 33.55 -12.83
C ALA A 408 -3.93 33.95 -13.09
N ASN A 409 -2.98 33.06 -12.80
CA ASN A 409 -1.56 33.28 -13.03
C ASN A 409 -0.84 31.97 -13.42
N PRO A 410 -0.84 31.60 -14.72
CA PRO A 410 -0.21 30.34 -15.16
C PRO A 410 1.29 30.25 -14.87
N ALA A 411 1.98 31.39 -14.71
CA ALA A 411 3.39 31.43 -14.36
C ALA A 411 3.68 30.97 -12.92
N ILE A 412 2.65 30.79 -12.06
CA ILE A 412 2.82 30.33 -10.68
C ILE A 412 3.39 28.90 -10.61
N LEU A 413 3.18 28.10 -11.65
CA LEU A 413 3.72 26.73 -11.74
C LEU A 413 5.21 26.69 -12.10
N GLY A 414 5.87 27.84 -12.24
CA GLY A 414 7.33 27.92 -12.21
C GLY A 414 8.07 27.24 -13.36
N VAL A 415 7.53 27.31 -14.59
CA VAL A 415 8.20 26.85 -15.83
C VAL A 415 8.36 27.98 -16.82
#